data_AF-A0A413T5K8-F1
#
_entry.id   AF-A0A413T5K8-F1
#
_cell.length_a   1.000
_cell.length_b   1.000
_cell.length_c   1.000
_cell.angle_alpha   90.00
_cell.angle_beta   90.00
_cell.angle_gamma   90.00
#
_symmetry.space_group_name_H-M   'P 1'
#
loop_
_entity.id
_entity.type
_entity.pdbx_description
1 polymer ?
#
loop_
_entity_poly.entity_id
_entity_poly.type
_entity_poly.pdbx_seq_one_letter_code
_entity_poly.pdbx_strand_id
1 'polypeptide(L)' 'MYCGKYATIDGKEDEADLFIAYNMFWEMIKFGIPSARNKRQWKVVFATDSGFKEPSDGIERMLQVPPRSIVVLMAK' A
#
# COMPACT_ATOMS: atom_id res chain seq x y z
N MET A 1 4.03 4.87 6.68
CA MET A 1 2.58 4.61 6.67
C MET A 1 1.88 5.91 6.97
N TYR A 2 0.84 6.24 6.21
CA TYR A 2 -0.05 7.37 6.46
C TYR A 2 -1.35 6.86 7.06
N CYS A 3 -1.75 7.42 8.21
CA CYS A 3 -3.01 7.10 8.86
C CYS A 3 -4.01 8.21 8.55
N GLY A 4 -5.04 7.86 7.76
CA GLY A 4 -6.07 8.79 7.33
C GLY A 4 -6.96 9.28 8.47
N LYS A 5 -6.83 8.76 9.70
CA LYS A 5 -7.48 9.33 10.90
C LYS A 5 -6.97 10.74 11.24
N TYR A 6 -5.77 11.09 10.80
CA TYR A 6 -5.14 12.36 11.12
C TYR A 6 -5.59 13.51 10.20
N ALA A 7 -6.37 13.21 9.17
CA ALA A 7 -6.95 14.19 8.26
C ALA A 7 -8.41 13.82 7.97
N THR A 8 -9.25 14.81 7.74
CA THR A 8 -10.66 14.57 7.44
C THR A 8 -11.04 15.21 6.12
N ILE A 9 -11.79 14.47 5.32
CA ILE A 9 -12.46 14.95 4.11
C ILE A 9 -13.66 15.77 4.57
N ASP A 10 -13.65 17.06 4.25
CA ASP A 10 -14.70 18.03 4.58
C ASP A 10 -15.09 18.06 6.08
N GLY A 11 -14.15 17.73 6.98
CA GLY A 11 -14.38 17.71 8.42
C GLY A 11 -15.30 16.59 8.92
N LYS A 12 -15.63 15.60 8.08
CA LYS A 12 -16.61 14.54 8.41
C LYS A 12 -16.05 13.13 8.36
N GLU A 13 -15.38 12.79 7.27
CA GLU A 13 -14.88 11.42 7.05
C GLU A 13 -13.37 11.37 7.18
N ASP A 14 -12.83 10.32 7.81
CA ASP A 14 -11.39 10.06 7.80
C ASP A 14 -10.91 9.89 6.35
N GLU A 15 -9.73 10.42 6.03
CA GLU A 15 -9.05 10.09 4.78
C GLU A 15 -8.72 8.57 4.68
N ALA A 16 -8.34 8.13 3.49
CA ALA A 16 -7.88 6.76 3.30
C ALA A 16 -6.47 6.56 3.91
N ASP A 17 -6.27 5.41 4.56
CA ASP A 17 -4.93 5.02 5.00
C ASP A 17 -4.06 4.69 3.77
N LEU A 18 -2.80 5.13 3.77
CA LEU A 18 -1.85 4.84 2.68
C LEU A 18 -0.62 4.09 3.21
N PHE A 19 -0.14 3.16 2.39
CA PHE A 19 1.15 2.50 2.61
C PHE A 19 2.00 2.65 1.35
N ILE A 20 3.24 3.11 1.52
CA ILE A 20 4.17 3.29 0.41
C ILE A 20 5.36 2.38 0.65
N ALA A 21 5.54 1.40 -0.24
CA ALA A 21 6.67 0.49 -0.22
C ALA A 21 7.75 1.01 -1.16
N TYR A 22 8.89 1.41 -0.59
CA TYR A 22 10.06 1.86 -1.34
C TYR A 22 11.07 0.73 -1.42
N ASN A 23 11.11 0.00 -2.53
CA ASN A 23 12.21 -0.91 -2.80
C ASN A 23 13.31 -0.19 -3.58
N MET A 24 14.29 0.36 -2.86
CA MET A 24 15.47 0.98 -3.49
C MET A 24 16.65 0.00 -3.62
N PHE A 25 16.45 -1.27 -3.29
CA PHE A 25 17.46 -2.31 -3.38
C PHE A 25 17.49 -2.96 -4.77
N TRP A 26 18.52 -3.77 -5.00
CA TRP A 26 18.81 -4.43 -6.28
C TRP A 26 18.00 -5.72 -6.49
N GLU A 27 17.38 -6.24 -5.43
CA GLU A 27 16.61 -7.48 -5.45
C GLU A 27 15.16 -7.24 -5.02
N MET A 28 14.32 -8.24 -5.28
CA MET A 28 12.95 -8.27 -4.79
C MET A 28 12.94 -8.21 -3.25
N ILE A 29 12.18 -7.28 -2.69
CA ILE A 29 11.98 -7.20 -1.23
C ILE A 29 10.55 -7.58 -0.90
N LYS A 30 10.40 -8.40 0.14
CA LYS A 30 9.10 -8.74 0.72
C LYS A 30 8.84 -7.83 1.91
N PHE A 31 7.96 -6.85 1.75
CA PHE A 31 7.58 -5.92 2.81
C PHE A 31 6.50 -6.54 3.70
N GLY A 32 6.67 -6.43 5.01
CA GLY A 32 5.59 -6.65 5.96
C GLY A 32 4.67 -5.44 6.00
N ILE A 33 3.37 -5.64 5.79
CA ILE A 33 2.35 -4.60 5.76
C ILE A 33 1.44 -4.77 6.99
N PRO A 34 1.13 -3.69 7.72
CA PRO A 34 0.17 -3.74 8.82
C PRO A 34 -1.24 -4.02 8.29
N SER A 35 -2.08 -4.63 9.13
CA SER A 35 -3.49 -4.81 8.82
C SER A 35 -4.17 -3.46 8.57
N ALA A 36 -4.96 -3.37 7.50
CA ALA A 36 -5.76 -2.18 7.24
C ALA A 36 -6.84 -2.00 8.33
N ARG A 37 -7.09 -0.74 8.68
CA ARG A 37 -8.05 -0.37 9.72
C ARG A 37 -9.50 -0.65 9.26
N ASN A 38 -10.42 -0.81 10.21
CA ASN A 38 -11.86 -0.95 9.95
C ASN A 38 -12.23 -2.10 9.01
N LYS A 39 -11.45 -3.20 9.02
CA LYS A 39 -11.63 -4.37 8.13
C LYS A 39 -11.57 -4.03 6.63
N ARG A 40 -10.95 -2.90 6.26
CA ARG A 40 -10.64 -2.53 4.88
C ARG A 40 -9.60 -3.47 4.29
N GLN A 41 -9.40 -3.39 2.98
CA GLN A 41 -8.36 -4.13 2.27
C GLN A 41 -7.39 -3.18 1.58
N TRP A 42 -6.12 -3.55 1.54
CA TRP A 42 -5.13 -2.81 0.77
C TRP A 42 -5.32 -3.04 -0.72
N LYS A 43 -5.35 -1.95 -1.49
CA LYS A 43 -5.41 -1.96 -2.94
C LYS A 43 -4.27 -1.15 -3.53
N VAL A 44 -3.68 -1.67 -4.61
CA VAL A 44 -2.62 -0.97 -5.34
C VAL A 44 -3.26 0.19 -6.09
N VAL A 45 -2.79 1.41 -5.82
CA VAL A 45 -3.24 2.61 -6.54
C VAL A 45 -2.20 3.13 -7.50
N PHE A 46 -0.92 2.80 -7.26
CA PHE A 46 0.17 3.20 -8.13
C PHE A 46 1.37 2.27 -7.97
N ALA A 47 2.08 2.02 -9.05
CA ALA A 47 3.37 1.36 -9.05
C ALA A 47 4.27 1.99 -10.13
N THR A 48 5.56 2.17 -9.83
CA THR A 48 6.52 2.70 -10.81
C THR A 48 7.01 1.63 -11.79
N ASP A 49 6.98 0.35 -11.38
CA ASP A 49 7.28 -0.76 -12.26
C ASP A 49 6.04 -1.12 -13.09
N SER A 50 6.15 -1.04 -14.42
CA SER A 50 5.03 -1.31 -15.33
C SER A 50 4.61 -2.77 -15.39
N GLY A 51 5.47 -3.69 -14.93
CA GLY A 51 5.19 -5.12 -14.85
C GLY A 51 4.52 -5.53 -13.54
N PHE A 52 4.43 -4.61 -12.57
CA PHE A 52 3.85 -4.90 -11.27
C PHE A 52 2.35 -5.22 -11.37
N LYS A 53 1.96 -6.35 -10.79
CA LYS A 53 0.56 -6.78 -10.71
C LYS A 53 0.17 -6.98 -9.26
N GLU A 54 -1.00 -6.46 -8.89
CA GLU A 54 -1.60 -6.76 -7.59
C GLU A 54 -1.79 -8.30 -7.48
N PRO A 55 -1.43 -8.92 -6.35
CA PRO A 55 -1.69 -10.34 -6.11
C PRO A 55 -3.19 -10.67 -6.25
N SER A 56 -3.52 -11.78 -6.91
CA SER A 56 -4.92 -12.23 -7.10
C SER A 56 -5.66 -12.45 -5.79
N ASP A 57 -4.94 -12.93 -4.78
CA ASP A 57 -5.49 -13.30 -3.47
C ASP A 57 -5.60 -12.09 -2.53
N GLY A 58 -5.27 -10.89 -3.01
CA GLY A 58 -5.25 -9.65 -2.24
C GLY A 58 -3.95 -9.44 -1.46
N ILE A 59 -3.84 -8.25 -0.85
CA ILE A 59 -2.67 -7.85 -0.06
C ILE A 59 -3.06 -7.85 1.42
N GLU A 60 -2.71 -8.91 2.14
CA GLU A 60 -2.97 -9.01 3.57
C GLU A 60 -1.80 -8.53 4.42
N ARG A 61 -0.70 -9.31 4.45
CA ARG A 61 0.42 -9.10 5.39
C ARG A 61 1.76 -8.89 4.72
N MET A 62 1.92 -9.37 3.49
CA MET A 62 3.20 -9.33 2.79
C MET A 62 3.00 -8.88 1.34
N LEU A 63 3.90 -8.04 0.86
CA LEU A 63 3.94 -7.61 -0.54
C LEU A 63 5.35 -7.77 -1.08
N GLN A 64 5.48 -8.47 -2.20
CA GLN A 64 6.73 -8.47 -2.96
C GLN A 64 6.77 -7.23 -3.84
N VAL A 65 7.86 -6.48 -3.77
CA VAL A 65 8.05 -5.25 -4.54
C VAL A 65 9.29 -5.39 -5.42
N PRO A 66 9.20 -5.11 -6.73
CA PRO A 66 10.34 -5.20 -7.65
C PRO A 66 11.54 -4.35 -7.24
N PRO A 67 12.77 -4.72 -7.64
CA PRO A 67 13.94 -3.89 -7.45
C PRO A 67 13.70 -2.46 -7.97
N ARG A 68 14.30 -1.47 -7.29
CA ARG A 68 14.29 -0.06 -7.73
C ARG A 68 12.90 0.49 -8.07
N SER A 69 11.89 0.12 -7.29
CA SER A 69 10.51 0.52 -7.55
C SER A 69 9.77 1.00 -6.30
N ILE A 70 8.67 1.71 -6.53
CA ILE A 70 7.75 2.19 -5.49
C ILE A 70 6.37 1.61 -5.80
N VAL A 71 5.71 1.07 -4.76
CA VAL A 71 4.30 0.66 -4.81
C VAL A 71 3.52 1.42 -3.75
N VAL A 72 2.42 2.05 -4.15
CA VAL A 72 1.51 2.79 -3.28
C VAL A 72 0.23 1.98 -3.12
N LEU A 73 -0.14 1.75 -1.87
CA LEU A 73 -1.36 1.09 -1.47
C LEU A 73 -2.29 2.09 -0.77
N MET A 74 -3.59 1.91 -1.01
CA MET A 74 -4.66 2.64 -0.33
C MET A 74 -5.62 1.64 0.30
N ALA A 75 -6.03 1.88 1.55
CA ALA A 75 -7.04 1.07 2.21
C ALA A 75 -8.44 1.44 1.68
N LYS A 76 -9.13 0.47 1.08
CA LYS A 76 -10.52 0.59 0.60
C LYS A 76 -11.46 -0.31 1.41
#